data_AF-A0A9C8UHP5-F1
#
_entry.id   AF-A0A9C8UHP5-F1
#
_cell.length_a   1.000
_cell.length_b   1.000
_cell.length_c   1.000
_cell.angle_alpha   90.00
_cell.angle_beta   90.00
_cell.angle_gamma   90.00
#
_symmetry.space_group_name_H-M   'P 1'
#
loop_
_entity.id
_entity.type
_entity.pdbx_description
1 polymer ?
#
loop_
_entity_poly.entity_id
_entity_poly.type
_entity_poly.pdbx_seq_one_letter_code
_entity_poly.pdbx_strand_id
1 'polypeptide(L)'
;MIRGLLLISFILLLPDMSTAQALEPCGGDIACKIGDRSYNILMPDNWDGVTPLPVLMHFHAFLRRGRAVIHHPRIGSETKPRGVMLVAPSARNRAWRFWQDNPEDVDFADAVLADVAKRYPVDQSQ
;
A
#
# COMPACT_ATOMS: atom_id res chain seq x y z
N MET A 1 -6.91 -49.15 51.49
CA MET A 1 -7.20 -47.72 51.74
C MET A 1 -6.16 -46.89 50.99
N ILE A 2 -6.49 -46.36 49.81
CA ILE A 2 -5.56 -45.53 49.01
C ILE A 2 -6.24 -44.18 48.79
N ARG A 3 -5.73 -43.14 49.45
CA ARG A 3 -6.13 -41.74 49.28
C ARG A 3 -5.42 -41.20 48.03
N GLY A 4 -6.14 -41.08 46.91
CA GLY A 4 -5.65 -40.40 45.72
C GLY A 4 -5.75 -38.89 45.90
N LEU A 5 -4.60 -38.20 45.93
CA LEU A 5 -4.51 -36.74 45.94
C LEU A 5 -4.61 -36.25 44.48
N LEU A 6 -5.72 -35.61 44.12
CA LEU A 6 -5.91 -34.97 42.81
C LEU A 6 -5.23 -33.59 42.83
N LEU A 7 -4.10 -33.48 42.12
CA LEU A 7 -3.44 -32.21 41.80
C LEU A 7 -4.21 -31.52 40.66
N ILE A 8 -4.91 -30.44 40.98
CA ILE A 8 -5.58 -29.59 39.99
C ILE A 8 -4.52 -28.66 39.38
N SER A 9 -4.13 -28.91 38.14
CA SER A 9 -3.29 -28.01 37.35
C SER A 9 -4.11 -26.80 36.91
N PHE A 10 -3.81 -25.63 37.44
CA PHE A 10 -4.41 -24.37 37.03
C PHE A 10 -3.70 -23.90 35.74
N ILE A 11 -4.27 -24.22 34.58
CA ILE A 11 -3.80 -23.71 33.28
C ILE A 11 -4.17 -22.23 33.24
N LEU A 12 -3.16 -21.36 33.37
CA LEU A 12 -3.30 -19.92 33.21
C LEU A 12 -3.61 -19.62 31.73
N LEU A 13 -4.86 -19.24 31.44
CA LEU A 13 -5.26 -18.66 30.17
C LEU A 13 -4.60 -17.28 30.04
N LEU A 14 -3.44 -17.22 29.39
CA LEU A 14 -2.85 -15.97 28.95
C LEU A 14 -3.67 -15.45 27.75
N PRO A 15 -4.16 -14.19 27.77
CA PRO A 15 -4.82 -13.61 26.61
C PRO A 15 -3.79 -13.42 25.48
N ASP A 16 -4.09 -13.97 24.30
CA ASP A 16 -3.36 -13.69 23.07
C ASP A 16 -3.43 -12.20 22.76
N MET A 17 -2.36 -11.48 23.07
CA MET A 17 -2.15 -10.11 22.62
C MET A 17 -1.85 -10.16 21.12
N SER A 18 -2.91 -10.15 20.31
CA SER A 18 -2.80 -10.01 18.86
C SER A 18 -2.16 -8.66 18.56
N THR A 19 -0.87 -8.66 18.23
CA THR A 19 -0.16 -7.46 17.80
C THR A 19 -0.72 -7.05 16.44
N ALA A 20 -1.35 -5.87 16.37
CA ALA A 20 -1.67 -5.28 15.08
C ALA A 20 -0.35 -5.05 14.33
N GLN A 21 -0.08 -5.84 13.30
CA GLN A 21 1.10 -5.64 12.47
C GLN A 21 0.97 -4.29 11.76
N ALA A 22 1.76 -3.32 12.19
CA ALA A 22 1.91 -2.06 11.46
C ALA A 22 2.50 -2.39 10.08
N LEU A 23 1.89 -1.84 9.02
CA LEU A 23 2.42 -2.00 7.67
C LEU A 23 3.83 -1.39 7.60
N GLU A 24 4.76 -2.11 6.97
CA GLU A 24 6.12 -1.61 6.76
C GLU A 24 6.08 -0.22 6.08
N PRO A 25 6.78 0.79 6.63
CA PRO A 25 6.83 2.12 6.05
C PRO A 25 7.38 2.11 4.63
N CYS A 26 6.69 2.78 3.72
CA CYS A 26 7.12 3.02 2.35
C CYS A 26 6.61 4.40 1.88
N GLY A 27 7.14 4.90 0.77
CA GLY A 27 6.82 6.23 0.27
C GLY A 27 8.05 6.93 -0.31
N GLY A 28 7.80 7.90 -1.19
CA GLY A 28 8.83 8.55 -2.00
C GLY A 28 9.67 7.52 -2.73
N ASP A 29 10.98 7.54 -2.45
CA ASP A 29 11.96 6.64 -3.05
C ASP A 29 11.84 5.17 -2.62
N ILE A 30 11.23 4.90 -1.47
CA ILE A 30 11.04 3.55 -0.95
C ILE A 30 9.75 2.99 -1.54
N ALA A 31 9.88 2.01 -2.44
CA ALA A 31 8.72 1.40 -3.09
C ALA A 31 7.92 0.52 -2.10
N CYS A 32 6.61 0.71 -2.09
CA CYS A 32 5.67 -0.14 -1.39
C CYS A 32 5.56 -1.50 -2.10
N LYS A 33 5.41 -2.58 -1.32
CA LYS A 33 5.39 -3.96 -1.82
C LYS A 33 4.03 -4.61 -1.63
N ILE A 34 3.59 -5.33 -2.66
CA ILE A 34 2.44 -6.24 -2.62
C ILE A 34 2.90 -7.53 -3.26
N GLY A 35 3.28 -8.52 -2.45
CA GLY A 35 3.96 -9.72 -2.94
C GLY A 35 5.25 -9.38 -3.70
N ASP A 36 5.35 -9.85 -4.94
CA ASP A 36 6.48 -9.57 -5.84
C ASP A 36 6.35 -8.25 -6.62
N ARG A 37 5.18 -7.60 -6.53
CA ARG A 37 4.86 -6.34 -7.22
C ARG A 37 5.21 -5.13 -6.35
N SER A 38 5.29 -3.96 -6.97
CA SER A 38 5.60 -2.72 -6.24
C SER A 38 5.03 -1.46 -6.87
N TYR A 39 4.88 -0.44 -6.04
CA TYR A 39 4.43 0.89 -6.42
C TYR A 39 5.13 1.97 -5.59
N ASN A 40 5.09 3.22 -6.05
CA ASN A 40 5.62 4.38 -5.34
C ASN A 40 4.49 5.34 -4.99
N ILE A 41 4.65 6.06 -3.88
CA ILE A 41 3.71 7.09 -3.41
C ILE A 41 4.46 8.40 -3.31
N LEU A 42 3.87 9.49 -3.76
CA LEU A 42 4.33 10.85 -3.50
C LEU A 42 3.19 11.65 -2.87
N MET A 43 3.43 12.15 -1.66
CA MET A 43 2.47 13.00 -0.94
C MET A 43 2.47 14.41 -1.51
N PRO A 44 1.32 15.10 -1.47
CA PRO A 44 1.27 16.52 -1.82
C PRO A 44 2.03 17.35 -0.79
N ASP A 45 2.38 18.57 -1.18
CA ASP A 45 3.01 19.53 -0.28
C ASP A 45 2.02 19.93 0.82
N ASN A 46 2.55 20.15 2.03
CA ASN A 46 1.80 20.65 3.20
C ASN A 46 0.66 19.74 3.69
N TRP A 47 0.65 18.45 3.32
CA TRP A 47 -0.30 17.51 3.92
C TRP A 47 -0.03 17.32 5.42
N ASP A 48 -1.09 17.33 6.23
CA ASP A 48 -1.05 17.24 7.69
C ASP A 48 -0.90 15.81 8.22
N GLY A 49 -0.91 14.81 7.33
CA GLY A 49 -0.82 13.40 7.67
C GLY A 49 -2.15 12.74 8.05
N VAL A 50 -3.25 13.49 8.12
CA VAL A 50 -4.54 13.00 8.63
C VAL A 50 -5.75 13.37 7.78
N THR A 51 -5.70 14.47 7.04
CA THR A 51 -6.77 14.89 6.13
C THR A 51 -6.89 13.86 5.00
N PRO A 52 -8.08 13.30 4.71
CA PRO A 52 -8.25 12.38 3.60
C PRO A 52 -7.84 13.02 2.27
N LEU A 53 -7.03 12.31 1.47
CA LEU A 53 -6.56 12.79 0.18
C LEU A 53 -7.24 12.06 -0.98
N PRO A 54 -7.62 12.76 -2.07
CA PRO A 54 -7.87 12.11 -3.34
C PRO A 54 -6.61 11.42 -3.87
N VAL A 55 -6.78 10.30 -4.57
CA VAL A 55 -5.68 9.53 -5.17
C VAL A 55 -5.61 9.78 -6.67
N LEU A 56 -4.44 10.21 -7.15
CA LEU A 56 -4.11 10.21 -8.58
C LEU A 56 -3.22 9.01 -8.88
N MET A 57 -3.79 7.95 -9.47
CA MET A 57 -3.01 6.83 -9.97
C MET A 57 -2.46 7.13 -11.37
N HIS A 58 -1.14 7.11 -11.52
CA HIS A 58 -0.48 7.38 -12.80
C HIS A 58 0.36 6.18 -13.26
N PHE A 59 0.00 5.65 -14.43
CA PHE A 59 0.72 4.55 -15.07
C PHE A 59 1.87 5.07 -15.93
N HIS A 60 3.06 4.54 -15.70
CA HIS A 60 4.25 4.94 -16.46
C HIS A 60 4.21 4.43 -17.91
N ALA A 61 4.92 5.12 -18.80
CA ALA A 61 5.14 4.66 -20.18
C ALA A 61 6.07 3.43 -20.27
N PHE A 62 6.23 2.86 -21.47
CA PHE A 62 7.06 1.68 -21.74
C PHE A 62 8.48 1.79 -21.17
N LEU A 63 9.00 0.68 -20.62
CA LEU A 63 10.34 0.55 -20.03
C LEU A 63 10.60 1.43 -18.80
N ARG A 64 9.57 1.99 -18.17
CA ARG A 64 9.69 2.75 -16.92
C ARG A 64 9.19 1.97 -15.71
N ARG A 65 9.17 2.64 -14.55
CA ARG A 65 8.72 2.14 -13.23
C ARG A 65 8.09 3.29 -12.46
N GLY A 66 7.38 2.98 -11.37
CA GLY A 66 6.74 3.96 -10.49
C GLY A 66 7.66 5.10 -10.03
N ARG A 67 8.91 4.76 -9.63
CA ARG A 67 9.92 5.77 -9.23
C ARG A 67 10.14 6.86 -10.28
N ALA A 68 10.12 6.52 -11.57
CA ALA A 68 10.32 7.52 -12.62
C ALA A 68 9.17 8.54 -12.68
N VAL A 69 7.95 8.12 -12.32
CA VAL A 69 6.76 8.99 -12.31
C VAL A 69 6.88 10.04 -11.22
N ILE A 70 7.18 9.63 -9.98
CA ILE A 70 7.26 10.54 -8.83
C ILE A 70 8.41 11.55 -8.95
N HIS A 71 9.44 11.27 -9.76
CA HIS A 71 10.55 12.19 -10.05
C HIS A 71 10.36 12.98 -11.34
N HIS A 72 9.34 12.67 -12.14
CA HIS A 72 9.19 13.34 -13.44
C HIS A 72 8.72 14.78 -13.21
N PRO A 73 9.43 15.79 -13.75
CA PRO A 73 9.17 17.20 -13.42
C PRO A 73 7.76 17.65 -13.82
N ARG A 74 7.19 17.06 -14.87
CA ARG A 74 5.83 17.40 -15.34
C ARG A 74 4.73 16.50 -14.75
N ILE A 75 5.08 15.57 -13.87
CA ILE A 75 4.11 14.69 -13.20
C ILE A 75 4.29 14.81 -11.70
N GLY A 76 5.37 14.27 -11.13
CA GLY A 76 5.66 14.34 -9.70
C GLY A 76 5.63 15.77 -9.18
N SER A 77 6.52 16.63 -9.66
CA SER A 77 6.62 18.01 -9.16
C SER A 77 5.33 18.81 -9.34
N GLU A 78 4.65 18.66 -10.48
CA GLU A 78 3.38 19.34 -10.75
C GLU A 78 2.19 18.78 -9.96
N THR A 79 2.29 17.56 -9.43
CA THR A 79 1.23 16.96 -8.61
C THR A 79 1.32 17.42 -7.15
N LYS A 80 2.53 17.67 -6.64
CA LYS A 80 2.74 18.08 -5.24
C LYS A 80 1.88 19.27 -4.79
N PRO A 81 1.76 20.38 -5.55
CA PRO A 81 0.96 21.53 -5.11
C PRO A 81 -0.57 21.34 -5.26
N ARG A 82 -1.05 20.19 -5.77
CA ARG A 82 -2.46 19.99 -6.15
C ARG A 82 -3.30 19.27 -5.08
N GLY A 83 -2.72 18.95 -3.93
CA GLY A 83 -3.46 18.33 -2.83
C GLY A 83 -3.96 16.92 -3.14
N VAL A 84 -3.27 16.17 -4.01
CA VAL A 84 -3.60 14.77 -4.34
C VAL A 84 -2.42 13.86 -4.00
N MET A 85 -2.71 12.64 -3.57
CA MET A 85 -1.69 11.60 -3.38
C MET A 85 -1.38 10.96 -4.73
N LEU A 86 -0.15 11.15 -5.23
CA LEU A 86 0.30 10.51 -6.46
C LEU A 86 0.73 9.07 -6.18
N VAL A 87 0.05 8.12 -6.82
CA VAL A 87 0.34 6.69 -6.71
C VAL A 87 0.81 6.18 -8.06
N ALA A 88 1.99 5.56 -8.10
CA ALA A 88 2.62 5.12 -9.34
C ALA A 88 2.99 3.63 -9.28
N PRO A 89 2.12 2.73 -9.77
CA PRO A 89 2.39 1.30 -9.84
C PRO A 89 3.51 0.98 -10.84
N SER A 90 4.22 -0.14 -10.64
CA SER A 90 5.22 -0.65 -11.58
C SER A 90 4.72 -1.92 -12.27
N ALA A 91 4.69 -1.89 -13.61
CA ALA A 91 4.32 -3.05 -14.42
C ALA A 91 5.37 -4.16 -14.34
N ARG A 92 4.94 -5.43 -14.46
CA ARG A 92 5.86 -6.54 -14.72
C ARG A 92 6.55 -6.32 -16.06
N ASN A 93 7.84 -6.67 -16.12
CA ASN A 93 8.66 -6.49 -17.33
C ASN A 93 8.64 -5.05 -17.92
N ARG A 94 8.19 -4.05 -17.13
CA ARG A 94 8.04 -2.65 -17.53
C ARG A 94 7.09 -2.43 -18.72
N ALA A 95 6.09 -3.29 -18.88
CA ALA A 95 5.04 -3.18 -19.89
C ALA A 95 3.69 -3.64 -19.33
N TRP A 96 2.64 -2.90 -19.64
CA TRP A 96 1.30 -3.16 -19.11
C TRP A 96 0.54 -4.21 -19.93
N ARG A 97 -0.28 -5.01 -19.25
CA ARG A 97 -1.20 -6.02 -19.78
C ARG A 97 -2.65 -5.68 -19.42
N PHE A 98 -3.11 -4.48 -19.77
CA PHE A 98 -4.50 -4.05 -19.49
C PHE A 98 -5.56 -4.70 -20.40
N TRP A 99 -5.18 -5.10 -21.62
CA TRP A 99 -6.13 -5.45 -22.69
C TRP A 99 -6.08 -6.93 -23.09
N GLN A 100 -5.62 -7.81 -22.20
CA GLN A 100 -5.55 -9.25 -22.45
C GLN A 100 -6.65 -10.00 -21.69
N ASP A 101 -6.96 -11.23 -22.10
CA ASP A 101 -8.03 -12.07 -21.52
C ASP A 101 -7.90 -12.28 -19.99
N ASN A 102 -6.70 -12.11 -19.45
CA ASN A 102 -6.44 -12.04 -18.01
C ASN A 102 -5.64 -10.76 -17.69
N PRO A 103 -6.33 -9.63 -17.41
CA PRO A 103 -5.70 -8.32 -17.30
C PRO A 103 -5.07 -8.13 -15.90
N GLU A 104 -3.99 -8.86 -15.61
CA GLU A 104 -3.33 -8.90 -14.29
C GLU A 104 -2.95 -7.51 -13.73
N ASP A 105 -2.82 -6.51 -14.60
CA ASP A 105 -2.48 -5.15 -14.19
C ASP A 105 -3.69 -4.30 -13.77
N VAL A 106 -4.91 -4.71 -14.14
CA VAL A 106 -6.16 -4.15 -13.59
C VAL A 106 -6.31 -4.63 -12.15
N ASP A 107 -6.21 -5.94 -11.91
CA ASP A 107 -6.26 -6.51 -10.55
C ASP A 107 -5.16 -5.94 -9.66
N PHE A 108 -3.97 -5.71 -10.22
CA PHE A 108 -2.88 -5.07 -9.49
C PHE A 108 -3.17 -3.60 -9.16
N ALA A 109 -3.82 -2.84 -10.05
CA ALA A 109 -4.23 -1.47 -9.75
C ALA A 109 -5.23 -1.44 -8.59
N ASP A 110 -6.21 -2.33 -8.58
CA ASP A 110 -7.18 -2.47 -7.48
C ASP A 110 -6.48 -2.85 -6.17
N ALA A 111 -5.54 -3.79 -6.22
CA ALA A 111 -4.74 -4.17 -5.06
C ALA A 111 -3.91 -3.00 -4.52
N VAL A 112 -3.36 -2.14 -5.40
CA VAL A 112 -2.63 -0.94 -4.99
C VAL A 112 -3.56 0.06 -4.31
N LEU A 113 -4.75 0.34 -4.85
CA LEU A 113 -5.71 1.24 -4.21
C LEU A 113 -6.13 0.72 -2.82
N ALA A 114 -6.40 -0.58 -2.71
CA ALA A 114 -6.73 -1.21 -1.44
C ALA A 114 -5.58 -1.13 -0.42
N ASP A 115 -4.32 -1.31 -0.85
CA ASP A 115 -3.15 -1.19 0.02
C ASP A 115 -2.91 0.27 0.44
N VAL A 116 -3.12 1.24 -0.46
CA VAL A 116 -3.05 2.68 -0.15
C VAL A 116 -4.09 3.07 0.90
N ALA A 117 -5.34 2.61 0.76
CA ALA A 117 -6.42 2.88 1.71
C ALA A 117 -6.19 2.26 3.10
N LYS A 118 -5.37 1.21 3.20
CA LYS A 118 -4.95 0.65 4.50
C LYS A 118 -3.86 1.50 5.17
N ARG A 119 -3.08 2.24 4.39
CA ARG A 119 -1.91 3.01 4.86
C ARG A 119 -2.27 4.45 5.20
N TYR A 120 -3.20 5.05 4.46
CA TYR A 120 -3.50 6.47 4.54
C TYR A 120 -5.00 6.73 4.44
N PRO A 121 -5.48 7.85 5.01
CA PRO A 121 -6.85 8.29 4.80
C PRO A 121 -7.01 8.73 3.34
N VAL A 122 -7.88 8.03 2.61
CA VAL A 122 -8.21 8.32 1.21
C VAL A 122 -9.63 8.88 1.14
N ASP A 123 -9.81 9.95 0.37
CA ASP A 123 -11.14 10.44 0.01
C ASP A 123 -11.79 9.45 -0.97
N GLN A 124 -12.81 8.73 -0.48
CA GLN A 124 -13.54 7.70 -1.25
C GLN A 124 -14.65 8.30 -2.13
N SER A 125 -14.84 9.61 -2.13
CA SER A 125 -15.86 10.29 -2.94
C SER A 125 -15.38 10.69 -4.34
N GLN A 126 -14.09 10.44 -4.65
CA GLN A 126 -13.42 10.75 -5.92
C GLN A 126 -13.10 9.45 -6.67
#